data_AF-W2NUL3-F1
#
_entry.id   AF-W2NUL3-F1
#
_cell.length_a   1.000
_cell.length_b   1.000
_cell.length_c   1.000
_cell.angle_alpha   90.00
_cell.angle_beta   90.00
_cell.angle_gamma   90.00
#
_symmetry.space_group_name_H-M   'P 1'
#
loop_
_entity.id
_entity.type
_entity.pdbx_description
1 polymer ?
#
loop_
_entity_poly.entity_id
_entity_poly.type
_entity_poly.pdbx_seq_one_letter_code
_entity_poly.pdbx_strand_id
1 'polypeptide(L)'
;MRRGAIVTRCLLAPRSATCSERLLSVFVAPTREMRPMTQRLVEGVLQGNRTALSRSITLVESTLKSDEEQAELLLDSVLTQRRSLRPAHVDPPELTSFRLGIAGPPGAGKSTFIETLGLFLTAQGHKVAVLAIDPSSSRSGGSILGDKTRMEKLSNDPNAFVRPSPSRGTLGGVAQHTNEIVLLCEAGGYDIILVESVGLGQSEIVIDDTVDMVMLLVSPAGGDDLQGQKKGIVEIADIVVVNKADGDLKGPAKHTAVDYMHAMHLMRRKDPDWEPKVKMISALEKKGIDNVWAIIEEYRKTMGELDKIAQKRNAQSSKWMWNQLNEQLMRSVSRSITVRHKAEKMKKDLVHGFISPRSAAATVLELFLKSQKEEPQA
;
A
#
# COMPACT_ATOMS: atom_id res chain seq x y z
N MET A 1 -63.98 58.87 1.36
CA MET A 1 -64.47 57.48 1.35
C MET A 1 -63.43 56.59 0.67
N ARG A 2 -62.93 55.57 1.39
CA ARG A 2 -62.37 54.26 0.96
C ARG A 2 -61.21 54.22 -0.06
N ARG A 3 -60.01 53.78 0.38
CA ARG A 3 -59.37 52.44 0.16
C ARG A 3 -58.80 52.27 -1.27
N GLY A 4 -57.58 51.82 -1.56
CA GLY A 4 -56.45 51.33 -0.76
C GLY A 4 -55.32 50.84 -1.71
N ALA A 5 -54.07 50.99 -1.27
CA ALA A 5 -53.01 49.98 -1.24
C ALA A 5 -52.64 49.07 -2.46
N ILE A 6 -51.37 49.24 -2.88
CA ILE A 6 -50.29 48.22 -3.10
C ILE A 6 -50.30 47.39 -4.41
N VAL A 7 -49.28 47.57 -5.27
CA VAL A 7 -48.11 46.70 -5.53
C VAL A 7 -47.48 47.08 -6.88
N THR A 8 -46.23 47.52 -6.83
CA THR A 8 -45.32 47.75 -7.97
C THR A 8 -44.90 46.42 -8.60
N ARG A 9 -45.11 46.25 -9.92
CA ARG A 9 -44.73 45.04 -10.66
C ARG A 9 -43.34 45.21 -11.27
N CYS A 10 -42.38 44.43 -10.76
CA CYS A 10 -41.05 44.20 -11.34
C CYS A 10 -41.15 43.68 -12.78
N LEU A 11 -40.42 44.30 -13.71
CA LEU A 11 -39.94 43.67 -14.93
C LEU A 11 -38.43 43.84 -15.00
N LEU A 12 -37.76 42.69 -15.03
CA LEU A 12 -36.33 42.49 -14.86
C LEU A 12 -35.51 42.98 -16.05
N ALA A 13 -34.45 43.72 -15.76
CA ALA A 13 -33.30 43.93 -16.63
C ALA A 13 -32.32 42.72 -16.53
N PRO A 14 -31.53 42.43 -17.59
CA PRO A 14 -30.73 41.21 -17.68
C PRO A 14 -29.57 41.19 -16.69
N ARG A 15 -29.44 40.06 -15.96
CA ARG A 15 -28.35 39.81 -15.02
C ARG A 15 -27.06 39.50 -15.75
N SER A 16 -26.06 40.30 -15.40
CA SER A 16 -24.65 40.21 -15.67
C SER A 16 -23.96 39.04 -14.95
N ALA A 17 -22.81 38.67 -15.51
CA ALA A 17 -21.67 37.97 -14.91
C ALA A 17 -21.93 36.56 -14.34
N THR A 18 -21.46 35.58 -15.10
CA THR A 18 -21.35 34.16 -14.73
C THR A 18 -20.53 33.96 -13.47
N CYS A 19 -21.14 33.22 -12.55
CA CYS A 19 -20.61 32.73 -11.28
C CYS A 19 -19.48 31.69 -11.50
N SER A 20 -18.31 32.11 -11.98
CA SER A 20 -17.17 31.20 -12.19
C SER A 20 -15.81 31.69 -11.66
N GLU A 21 -15.70 32.92 -11.14
CA GLU A 21 -14.40 33.48 -10.71
C GLU A 21 -14.26 33.71 -9.19
N ARG A 22 -15.25 33.30 -8.37
CA ARG A 22 -15.27 33.57 -6.92
C ARG A 22 -15.07 32.36 -6.00
N LEU A 23 -14.52 31.27 -6.52
CA LEU A 23 -14.23 30.05 -5.74
C LEU A 23 -12.76 29.61 -5.76
N LEU A 24 -11.85 30.43 -6.31
CA LEU A 24 -10.43 30.12 -6.43
C LEU A 24 -9.53 30.65 -5.30
N SER A 25 -10.09 31.22 -4.22
CA SER A 25 -9.30 31.74 -3.08
C SER A 25 -9.36 30.85 -1.85
N VAL A 26 -9.29 29.53 -2.02
CA VAL A 26 -9.18 28.57 -0.92
C VAL A 26 -7.70 28.21 -0.75
N PHE A 27 -7.09 28.71 0.34
CA PHE A 27 -5.76 28.36 0.85
C PHE A 27 -4.60 28.36 -0.16
N VAL A 28 -4.02 29.53 -0.43
CA VAL A 28 -2.63 29.58 -0.87
C VAL A 28 -1.77 29.24 0.35
N ALA A 29 -1.45 27.95 0.51
CA ALA A 29 -0.35 27.55 1.38
C ALA A 29 0.91 28.33 0.94
N PRO A 30 1.82 28.71 1.87
CA PRO A 30 3.09 29.32 1.48
C PRO A 30 3.72 28.46 0.39
N THR A 31 4.15 29.07 -0.73
CA THR A 31 4.74 28.37 -1.87
C THR A 31 5.86 27.47 -1.34
N ARG A 32 5.57 26.17 -1.25
CA ARG A 32 6.48 25.20 -0.66
C ARG A 32 7.59 24.97 -1.68
N GLU A 33 8.74 25.57 -1.43
CA GLU A 33 9.88 25.43 -2.34
C GLU A 33 10.55 24.07 -2.15
N MET A 34 10.81 23.38 -3.27
CA MET A 34 11.55 22.12 -3.26
C MET A 34 13.02 22.42 -2.97
N ARG A 35 13.58 21.75 -1.95
CA ARG A 35 15.01 21.88 -1.64
C ARG A 35 15.86 21.32 -2.78
N PRO A 36 17.06 21.88 -3.06
CA PRO A 36 17.95 21.34 -4.09
C PRO A 36 18.32 19.86 -3.90
N MET A 37 18.41 19.42 -2.64
CA MET A 37 18.64 18.01 -2.30
C MET A 37 17.47 17.12 -2.76
N THR A 38 16.24 17.56 -2.54
CA THR A 38 15.01 16.85 -2.96
C THR A 38 14.91 16.77 -4.47
N GLN A 39 15.27 17.85 -5.18
CA GLN A 39 15.30 17.86 -6.64
C GLN A 39 16.28 16.82 -7.22
N ARG A 40 17.49 16.71 -6.64
CA ARG A 40 18.45 15.66 -7.02
C ARG A 40 17.93 14.25 -6.77
N LEU A 41 17.10 14.06 -5.74
CA LEU A 41 16.46 12.78 -5.48
C LEU A 41 15.44 12.44 -6.58
N VAL A 42 14.61 13.40 -6.99
CA VAL A 42 13.66 13.23 -8.10
C VAL A 42 14.39 12.81 -9.38
N GLU A 43 15.41 13.57 -9.78
CA GLU A 43 16.23 13.28 -10.97
C GLU A 43 16.88 11.90 -10.88
N GLY A 44 17.49 11.58 -9.72
CA GLY A 44 18.15 10.31 -9.50
C GLY A 44 17.19 9.11 -9.55
N VAL A 45 15.98 9.24 -8.98
CA VAL A 45 14.95 8.20 -9.06
C VAL A 45 14.57 7.95 -10.51
N LEU A 46 14.27 9.00 -11.28
CA LEU A 46 13.86 8.85 -12.69
C LEU A 46 14.97 8.29 -13.58
N GLN A 47 16.23 8.46 -13.21
CA GLN A 47 17.39 7.86 -13.87
C GLN A 47 17.68 6.41 -13.40
N GLY A 48 16.89 5.87 -12.48
CA GLY A 48 17.09 4.52 -11.94
C GLY A 48 18.27 4.40 -10.97
N ASN A 49 18.71 5.50 -10.35
CA ASN A 49 19.80 5.49 -9.37
C ASN A 49 19.34 4.85 -8.04
N ARG A 50 19.91 3.68 -7.70
CA ARG A 50 19.57 2.92 -6.49
C ARG A 50 19.77 3.72 -5.19
N THR A 51 20.81 4.53 -5.10
CA THR A 51 21.09 5.34 -3.90
C THR A 51 20.07 6.47 -3.77
N ALA A 52 19.71 7.13 -4.87
CA ALA A 52 18.66 8.14 -4.87
C ALA A 52 17.30 7.54 -4.48
N LEU A 53 16.99 6.33 -4.98
CA LEU A 53 15.79 5.58 -4.58
C LEU A 53 15.77 5.30 -3.07
N SER A 54 16.83 4.72 -2.51
CA SER A 54 16.92 4.47 -1.06
C SER A 54 16.73 5.75 -0.23
N ARG A 55 17.38 6.85 -0.61
CA ARG A 55 17.28 8.12 0.11
C ARG A 55 15.90 8.77 -0.02
N SER A 56 15.23 8.60 -1.16
CA SER A 56 13.86 9.05 -1.37
C SER A 56 12.88 8.29 -0.48
N ILE A 57 13.07 6.97 -0.36
CA ILE A 57 12.30 6.14 0.58
C ILE A 57 12.51 6.62 2.01
N THR A 58 13.75 6.87 2.43
CA THR A 58 14.03 7.41 3.78
C THR A 58 13.36 8.77 4.01
N LEU A 59 13.29 9.64 3.00
CA LEU A 59 12.59 10.92 3.10
C LEU A 59 11.09 10.72 3.30
N VAL A 60 10.48 9.82 2.53
CA VAL A 60 9.05 9.47 2.60
C VAL A 60 8.68 8.88 3.97
N GLU A 61 9.54 8.06 4.55
CA GLU A 61 9.32 7.45 5.88
C GLU A 61 9.60 8.41 7.06
N SER A 62 10.12 9.60 6.81
CA SER A 62 10.45 10.55 7.87
C SER A 62 9.20 11.09 8.55
N THR A 63 9.25 11.22 9.88
CA THR A 63 8.16 11.80 10.70
C THR A 63 8.39 13.28 11.03
N LEU A 64 9.48 13.86 10.53
CA LEU A 64 9.78 15.27 10.67
C LEU A 64 8.88 16.08 9.73
N LYS A 65 8.18 17.10 10.24
CA LYS A 65 7.29 17.96 9.43
C LYS A 65 8.00 18.54 8.21
N SER A 66 9.26 18.96 8.38
CA SER A 66 10.09 19.51 7.32
C SER A 66 10.42 18.51 6.20
N ASP A 67 10.38 17.22 6.50
CA ASP A 67 10.66 16.14 5.56
C ASP A 67 9.36 15.64 4.93
N GLU A 68 8.27 15.55 5.71
CA GLU A 68 6.92 15.27 5.21
C GLU A 68 6.54 16.24 4.06
N GLU A 69 6.81 17.54 4.23
CA GLU A 69 6.57 18.55 3.18
C GLU A 69 7.44 18.32 1.93
N GLN A 70 8.68 17.84 2.08
CA GLN A 70 9.57 17.57 0.95
C GLN A 70 9.26 16.23 0.27
N ALA A 71 8.77 15.24 1.02
CA ALA A 71 8.31 13.96 0.50
C ALA A 71 7.09 14.16 -0.42
N GLU A 72 6.14 15.01 -0.03
CA GLU A 72 4.99 15.39 -0.85
C GLU A 72 5.44 16.00 -2.19
N LEU A 73 6.32 17.02 -2.13
CA LEU A 73 6.88 17.65 -3.34
C LEU A 73 7.64 16.66 -4.23
N LEU A 74 8.40 15.73 -3.62
CA LEU A 74 9.12 14.69 -4.34
C LEU A 74 8.16 13.76 -5.08
N LEU A 75 7.13 13.25 -4.40
CA LEU A 75 6.14 12.32 -4.97
C LEU A 75 5.35 12.98 -6.11
N ASP A 76 4.89 14.21 -5.92
CA ASP A 76 4.16 14.98 -6.94
C ASP A 76 5.02 15.26 -8.17
N SER A 77 6.29 15.61 -7.96
CA SER A 77 7.23 15.85 -9.06
C SER A 77 7.53 14.59 -9.84
N VAL A 78 7.74 13.46 -9.15
CA VAL A 78 7.93 12.15 -9.79
C VAL A 78 6.70 11.76 -10.61
N LEU A 79 5.49 11.92 -10.07
CA LEU A 79 4.24 11.64 -10.78
C LEU A 79 4.07 12.52 -12.01
N THR A 80 4.33 13.82 -11.88
CA THR A 80 4.19 14.81 -12.96
C THR A 80 5.15 14.51 -14.10
N GLN A 81 6.42 14.25 -13.78
CA GLN A 81 7.43 13.91 -14.79
C GLN A 81 7.14 12.56 -15.43
N ARG A 82 6.73 11.55 -14.66
CA ARG A 82 6.33 10.25 -15.21
C ARG A 82 5.15 10.37 -16.18
N ARG A 83 4.14 11.19 -15.87
CA ARG A 83 3.02 11.46 -16.80
C ARG A 83 3.50 12.13 -18.08
N SER A 84 4.41 13.09 -17.97
CA SER A 84 4.97 13.82 -19.12
C SER A 84 5.79 12.92 -20.05
N LEU A 85 6.40 11.87 -19.50
CA LEU A 85 7.15 10.86 -20.25
C LEU A 85 6.26 9.77 -20.89
N ARG A 86 4.96 9.71 -20.56
CA ARG A 86 4.04 8.75 -21.20
C ARG A 86 3.58 9.27 -22.56
N PRO A 87 3.52 8.42 -23.60
CA PRO A 87 2.88 8.78 -24.85
C PRO A 87 1.42 9.18 -24.60
N ALA A 88 1.00 10.34 -25.10
CA ALA A 88 -0.34 10.89 -24.90
C ALA A 88 -1.48 10.11 -25.59
N HIS A 89 -1.20 8.95 -26.21
CA HIS A 89 -2.10 8.26 -27.14
C HIS A 89 -2.32 6.78 -26.80
N VAL A 90 -1.90 6.33 -25.62
CA VAL A 90 -2.13 4.94 -25.16
C VAL A 90 -3.16 4.97 -24.04
N ASP A 91 -4.42 4.76 -24.42
CA ASP A 91 -5.53 4.50 -23.51
C ASP A 91 -6.09 3.09 -23.77
N PRO A 92 -6.16 2.21 -22.76
CA PRO A 92 -5.72 2.42 -21.38
C PRO A 92 -4.18 2.43 -21.26
N PRO A 93 -3.61 3.12 -20.26
CA PRO A 93 -2.16 3.18 -20.08
C PRO A 93 -1.59 1.77 -19.91
N GLU A 94 -0.61 1.41 -20.74
CA GLU A 94 0.08 0.14 -20.62
C GLU A 94 0.67 -0.01 -19.21
N LEU A 95 0.41 -1.16 -18.57
CA LEU A 95 0.92 -1.45 -17.23
C LEU A 95 2.44 -1.58 -17.28
N THR A 96 3.12 -0.50 -16.90
CA THR A 96 4.59 -0.40 -16.83
C THR A 96 5.23 -1.28 -15.76
N SER A 97 4.42 -1.87 -14.89
CA SER A 97 4.87 -2.68 -13.76
C SER A 97 3.82 -3.71 -13.37
N PHE A 98 4.25 -4.80 -12.74
CA PHE A 98 3.38 -5.79 -12.10
C PHE A 98 3.74 -5.95 -10.62
N ARG A 99 2.73 -5.90 -9.75
CA ARG A 99 2.86 -5.93 -8.29
C ARG A 99 2.36 -7.29 -7.78
N LEU A 100 3.26 -8.11 -7.25
CA LEU A 100 2.95 -9.43 -6.68
C LEU A 100 3.10 -9.40 -5.16
N GLY A 101 2.01 -9.62 -4.44
CA GLY A 101 2.03 -9.84 -3.00
C GLY A 101 2.32 -11.30 -2.67
N ILE A 102 3.23 -11.55 -1.75
CA ILE A 102 3.61 -12.89 -1.31
C ILE A 102 3.37 -12.99 0.19
N ALA A 103 2.30 -13.69 0.53
CA ALA A 103 1.90 -13.96 1.90
C ALA A 103 2.12 -15.44 2.25
N GLY A 104 2.18 -15.75 3.54
CA GLY A 104 2.33 -17.13 4.01
C GLY A 104 2.89 -17.21 5.42
N PRO A 105 2.67 -18.32 6.12
CA PRO A 105 3.12 -18.47 7.50
C PRO A 105 4.66 -18.39 7.62
N PRO A 106 5.18 -18.04 8.81
CA PRO A 106 6.59 -18.24 9.11
C PRO A 106 7.02 -19.68 8.80
N GLY A 107 8.19 -19.85 8.18
CA GLY A 107 8.70 -21.17 7.80
C GLY A 107 8.19 -21.73 6.47
N ALA A 108 7.22 -21.09 5.79
CA ALA A 108 6.77 -21.49 4.45
C ALA A 108 7.86 -21.40 3.36
N GLY A 109 8.98 -20.72 3.66
CA GLY A 109 10.09 -20.51 2.72
C GLY A 109 9.92 -19.32 1.80
N LYS A 110 9.21 -18.26 2.25
CA LYS A 110 8.97 -17.03 1.47
C LYS A 110 10.25 -16.37 0.99
N SER A 111 11.17 -16.04 1.90
CA SER A 111 12.43 -15.37 1.52
C SER A 111 13.27 -16.21 0.54
N THR A 112 13.32 -17.53 0.71
CA THR A 112 13.97 -18.45 -0.26
C THR A 112 13.28 -18.43 -1.62
N PHE A 113 11.94 -18.44 -1.63
CA PHE A 113 11.17 -18.35 -2.87
C PHE A 113 11.37 -17.01 -3.57
N ILE A 114 11.33 -15.89 -2.82
CA ILE A 114 11.54 -14.55 -3.35
C ILE A 114 12.95 -14.39 -3.92
N GLU A 115 13.99 -14.89 -3.23
CA GLU A 115 15.35 -14.89 -3.77
C GLU A 115 15.43 -15.69 -5.08
N THR A 116 14.89 -16.91 -5.10
CA THR A 116 14.93 -17.77 -6.30
C THR A 116 14.13 -17.17 -7.47
N LEU A 117 12.92 -16.65 -7.21
CA LEU A 117 12.08 -16.00 -8.23
C LEU A 117 12.73 -14.71 -8.72
N GLY A 118 13.24 -13.87 -7.81
CA GLY A 118 13.89 -12.61 -8.16
C GLY A 118 15.10 -12.85 -9.07
N LEU A 119 15.97 -13.81 -8.75
CA LEU A 119 17.13 -14.16 -9.58
C LEU A 119 16.72 -14.75 -10.94
N PHE A 120 15.63 -15.54 -10.98
CA PHE A 120 15.07 -16.05 -12.22
C PHE A 120 14.61 -14.91 -13.13
N LEU A 121 13.94 -13.90 -12.56
CA LEU A 121 13.43 -12.74 -13.29
C LEU A 121 14.54 -11.79 -13.75
N THR A 122 15.52 -11.50 -12.89
CA THR A 122 16.66 -10.63 -13.28
C THR A 122 17.51 -11.27 -14.37
N ALA A 123 17.64 -12.60 -14.38
CA ALA A 123 18.28 -13.34 -15.47
C ALA A 123 17.54 -13.24 -16.81
N GLN A 124 16.23 -12.91 -16.80
CA GLN A 124 15.41 -12.65 -17.99
C GLN A 124 15.39 -11.16 -18.38
N GLY A 125 16.12 -10.31 -17.68
CA GLY A 125 16.22 -8.88 -17.97
C GLY A 125 15.23 -7.99 -17.22
N HIS A 126 14.39 -8.54 -16.33
CA HIS A 126 13.51 -7.74 -15.48
C HIS A 126 14.30 -6.99 -14.41
N LYS A 127 13.79 -5.81 -14.02
CA LYS A 127 14.25 -5.07 -12.84
C LYS A 127 13.28 -5.32 -11.68
N VAL A 128 13.76 -6.03 -10.66
CA VAL A 128 12.92 -6.54 -9.56
C VAL A 128 13.11 -5.72 -8.29
N ALA A 129 12.03 -5.14 -7.76
CA ALA A 129 12.01 -4.55 -6.43
C ALA A 129 11.36 -5.52 -5.43
N VAL A 130 11.96 -5.72 -4.26
CA VAL A 130 11.43 -6.53 -3.17
C VAL A 130 11.20 -5.63 -1.97
N LEU A 131 9.95 -5.56 -1.50
CA LEU A 131 9.51 -4.73 -0.38
C LEU A 131 8.97 -5.64 0.73
N ALA A 132 9.70 -5.77 1.84
CA ALA A 132 9.18 -6.46 3.02
C ALA A 132 8.32 -5.51 3.87
N ILE A 133 7.11 -5.96 4.25
CA ILE A 133 6.17 -5.24 5.11
C ILE A 133 5.99 -6.04 6.40
N ASP A 134 6.45 -5.48 7.52
CA ASP A 134 6.18 -5.99 8.87
C ASP A 134 5.36 -4.98 9.68
N PRO A 135 4.03 -5.19 9.84
CA PRO A 135 3.20 -4.38 10.72
C PRO A 135 3.58 -4.52 12.22
N SER A 136 4.22 -5.62 12.62
CA SER A 136 4.62 -5.89 14.01
C SER A 136 5.88 -5.14 14.44
N SER A 137 6.59 -4.51 13.50
CA SER A 137 7.79 -3.67 13.74
C SER A 137 7.57 -2.58 14.80
N SER A 138 6.32 -2.16 15.03
CA SER A 138 5.89 -1.28 16.12
C SER A 138 6.31 -1.74 17.53
N ARG A 139 6.43 -3.05 17.75
CA ARG A 139 6.74 -3.66 19.05
C ARG A 139 8.18 -4.13 19.16
N SER A 140 8.80 -4.54 18.05
CA SER A 140 10.13 -5.18 18.03
C SER A 140 11.27 -4.24 17.63
N GLY A 141 10.99 -3.02 17.15
CA GLY A 141 12.02 -2.15 16.58
C GLY A 141 12.50 -2.61 15.20
N GLY A 142 11.71 -3.49 14.55
CA GLY A 142 11.96 -4.15 13.27
C GLY A 142 13.31 -4.85 13.12
N SER A 143 13.56 -5.39 11.92
CA SER A 143 14.73 -6.21 11.63
C SER A 143 15.60 -5.48 10.59
N ILE A 144 16.56 -4.68 11.06
CA ILE A 144 17.48 -3.91 10.20
C ILE A 144 18.33 -4.85 9.30
N LEU A 145 18.56 -6.09 9.74
CA LEU A 145 19.51 -7.02 9.12
C LEU A 145 18.89 -8.34 8.66
N GLY A 146 17.79 -8.80 9.27
CA GLY A 146 17.34 -10.19 9.13
C GLY A 146 16.76 -10.57 7.77
N ASP A 147 16.21 -9.61 7.02
CA ASP A 147 15.67 -9.90 5.67
C ASP A 147 16.75 -9.79 4.58
N LYS A 148 17.71 -8.88 4.76
CA LYS A 148 18.84 -8.71 3.82
C LYS A 148 19.81 -9.90 3.89
N THR A 149 19.98 -10.52 5.07
CA THR A 149 20.77 -11.76 5.21
C THR A 149 20.07 -13.00 4.68
N ARG A 150 18.73 -12.97 4.49
CA ARG A 150 17.95 -14.09 3.94
C ARG A 150 17.89 -14.09 2.41
N MET A 151 18.17 -12.97 1.76
CA MET A 151 18.16 -12.79 0.31
C MET A 151 19.49 -12.19 -0.18
N GLU A 152 20.60 -12.80 0.23
CA GLU A 152 21.96 -12.29 0.02
C GLU A 152 22.30 -12.16 -1.48
N LYS A 153 21.95 -13.16 -2.30
CA LYS A 153 22.30 -13.15 -3.73
C LYS A 153 21.51 -12.10 -4.47
N LEU A 154 20.20 -12.05 -4.23
CA LEU A 154 19.31 -11.07 -4.87
C LEU A 154 19.66 -9.64 -4.44
N SER A 155 20.05 -9.43 -3.17
CA SER A 155 20.46 -8.10 -2.69
C SER A 155 21.68 -7.54 -3.42
N ASN A 156 22.56 -8.41 -3.93
CA ASN A 156 23.77 -8.05 -4.67
C ASN A 156 23.56 -7.96 -6.19
N ASP A 157 22.40 -8.38 -6.70
CA ASP A 157 22.07 -8.28 -8.12
C ASP A 157 21.89 -6.80 -8.54
N PRO A 158 22.56 -6.32 -9.60
CA PRO A 158 22.45 -4.93 -10.05
C PRO A 158 21.02 -4.57 -10.50
N ASN A 159 20.25 -5.53 -11.02
CA ASN A 159 18.89 -5.35 -11.50
C ASN A 159 17.84 -5.52 -10.38
N ALA A 160 18.25 -5.88 -9.17
CA ALA A 160 17.36 -6.01 -8.03
C ALA A 160 17.50 -4.87 -7.01
N PHE A 161 16.41 -4.57 -6.30
CA PHE A 161 16.40 -3.67 -5.16
C PHE A 161 15.64 -4.32 -4.01
N VAL A 162 16.35 -4.70 -2.95
CA VAL A 162 15.75 -5.33 -1.77
C VAL A 162 15.68 -4.31 -0.62
N ARG A 163 14.46 -3.98 -0.21
CA ARG A 163 14.17 -3.10 0.93
C ARG A 163 13.64 -3.95 2.09
N PRO A 164 14.42 -4.11 3.19
CA PRO A 164 13.95 -4.80 4.39
C PRO A 164 12.84 -4.00 5.06
N SER A 165 12.05 -4.66 5.93
CA SER A 165 11.00 -3.97 6.67
C SER A 165 11.59 -2.90 7.60
N PRO A 166 11.02 -1.69 7.66
CA PRO A 166 11.53 -0.62 8.51
C PRO A 166 11.45 -0.99 10.01
N SER A 167 12.38 -0.41 10.76
CA SER A 167 12.56 -0.62 12.21
C SER A 167 11.59 0.16 13.11
N ARG A 168 10.78 1.09 12.58
CA ARG A 168 9.97 2.01 13.41
C ARG A 168 8.64 2.34 12.74
N GLY A 169 7.57 2.37 13.53
CA GLY A 169 6.23 2.82 13.10
C GLY A 169 5.14 2.04 13.83
N THR A 170 3.94 2.60 13.99
CA THR A 170 2.75 1.85 14.42
C THR A 170 2.36 0.82 13.35
N LEU A 171 1.50 -0.14 13.68
CA LEU A 171 1.00 -1.16 12.73
C LEU A 171 0.48 -0.56 11.41
N GLY A 172 0.02 0.70 11.44
CA GLY A 172 -0.37 1.49 10.28
C GLY A 172 0.79 2.14 9.51
N GLY A 173 1.88 2.56 10.17
CA GLY A 173 2.96 3.37 9.55
C GLY A 173 3.81 2.63 8.51
N VAL A 174 4.04 1.32 8.67
CA VAL A 174 4.80 0.54 7.67
C VAL A 174 3.98 0.29 6.41
N ALA A 175 2.69 -0.02 6.58
CA ALA A 175 1.73 -0.11 5.49
C ALA A 175 1.49 1.24 4.80
N GLN A 176 1.54 2.33 5.58
CA GLN A 176 1.22 3.69 5.14
C GLN A 176 2.08 4.12 3.95
N HIS A 177 3.39 3.88 4.04
CA HIS A 177 4.35 4.32 3.02
C HIS A 177 4.57 3.29 1.90
N THR A 178 4.03 2.07 2.01
CA THR A 178 4.25 1.03 0.99
C THR A 178 3.84 1.51 -0.40
N ASN A 179 2.69 2.16 -0.55
CA ASN A 179 2.23 2.64 -1.85
C ASN A 179 3.14 3.73 -2.45
N GLU A 180 3.66 4.64 -1.61
CA GLU A 180 4.62 5.67 -2.02
C GLU A 180 5.95 5.03 -2.46
N ILE A 181 6.38 4.00 -1.76
CA ILE A 181 7.61 3.27 -2.06
C ILE A 181 7.46 2.44 -3.33
N VAL A 182 6.31 1.78 -3.52
CA VAL A 182 5.94 1.11 -4.77
C VAL A 182 6.00 2.11 -5.91
N LEU A 183 5.40 3.29 -5.77
CA LEU A 183 5.45 4.36 -6.78
C LEU A 183 6.89 4.78 -7.09
N LEU A 184 7.75 4.95 -6.08
CA LEU A 184 9.15 5.31 -6.28
C LEU A 184 9.94 4.19 -7.00
N CYS A 185 9.68 2.92 -6.68
CA CYS A 185 10.26 1.79 -7.40
C CYS A 185 9.79 1.77 -8.85
N GLU A 186 8.50 1.93 -9.11
CA GLU A 186 7.98 2.03 -10.47
C GLU A 186 8.63 3.20 -11.22
N ALA A 187 8.89 4.34 -10.56
CA ALA A 187 9.54 5.50 -11.15
C ALA A 187 11.04 5.27 -11.42
N GLY A 188 11.68 4.43 -10.60
CA GLY A 188 13.04 3.93 -10.82
C GLY A 188 13.19 2.90 -11.94
N GLY A 189 12.10 2.62 -12.68
CA GLY A 189 12.07 1.67 -13.77
C GLY A 189 12.08 0.22 -13.32
N TYR A 190 11.64 -0.09 -12.09
CA TYR A 190 11.37 -1.47 -11.68
C TYR A 190 10.02 -1.90 -12.24
N ASP A 191 10.03 -2.95 -13.06
CA ASP A 191 8.87 -3.46 -13.75
C ASP A 191 8.21 -4.63 -13.00
N ILE A 192 8.94 -5.30 -12.10
CA ILE A 192 8.35 -6.29 -11.18
C ILE A 192 8.54 -5.83 -9.74
N ILE A 193 7.45 -5.78 -8.98
CA ILE A 193 7.45 -5.39 -7.56
C ILE A 193 6.91 -6.54 -6.73
N LEU A 194 7.77 -7.15 -5.94
CA LEU A 194 7.45 -8.22 -5.01
C LEU A 194 7.23 -7.61 -3.61
N VAL A 195 6.07 -7.86 -3.02
CA VAL A 195 5.70 -7.33 -1.70
C VAL A 195 5.51 -8.50 -0.73
N GLU A 196 6.38 -8.65 0.25
CA GLU A 196 6.32 -9.72 1.25
C GLU A 196 5.60 -9.27 2.53
N SER A 197 4.69 -10.07 3.09
CA SER A 197 4.27 -9.89 4.49
C SER A 197 5.17 -10.66 5.42
N VAL A 198 5.60 -9.99 6.48
CA VAL A 198 6.27 -10.63 7.59
C VAL A 198 5.24 -10.89 8.70
N GLY A 199 4.84 -12.15 8.88
CA GLY A 199 4.07 -12.59 10.06
C GLY A 199 2.71 -13.23 9.77
N LEU A 200 2.02 -13.60 10.86
CA LEU A 200 0.64 -14.08 10.90
C LEU A 200 -0.22 -12.93 11.45
N GLY A 201 -1.15 -12.36 10.67
CA GLY A 201 -1.97 -11.25 11.18
C GLY A 201 -3.05 -10.72 10.25
N GLN A 202 -3.37 -9.43 10.43
CA GLN A 202 -4.21 -8.63 9.52
C GLN A 202 -3.40 -7.98 8.38
N SER A 203 -2.11 -8.31 8.30
CA SER A 203 -1.15 -7.76 7.34
C SER A 203 -1.41 -8.21 5.91
N GLU A 204 -2.04 -9.37 5.80
CA GLU A 204 -2.34 -10.07 4.57
C GLU A 204 -3.43 -9.33 3.79
N ILE A 205 -4.39 -8.72 4.48
CA ILE A 205 -5.41 -7.85 3.87
C ILE A 205 -4.75 -6.57 3.33
N VAL A 206 -3.78 -6.01 4.05
CA VAL A 206 -3.05 -4.81 3.63
C VAL A 206 -2.24 -5.06 2.34
N ILE A 207 -1.69 -6.27 2.16
CA ILE A 207 -1.02 -6.64 0.92
C ILE A 207 -1.98 -6.54 -0.27
N ASP A 208 -3.19 -7.09 -0.15
CA ASP A 208 -4.15 -7.09 -1.26
C ASP A 208 -4.56 -5.66 -1.67
N ASP A 209 -4.53 -4.72 -0.74
CA ASP A 209 -4.75 -3.29 -0.98
C ASP A 209 -3.56 -2.57 -1.66
N THR A 210 -2.44 -3.26 -1.91
CA THR A 210 -1.22 -2.65 -2.46
C THR A 210 -0.78 -3.31 -3.78
N VAL A 211 -1.19 -4.56 -4.03
CA VAL A 211 -0.67 -5.38 -5.14
C VAL A 211 -1.74 -5.72 -6.18
N ASP A 212 -1.31 -6.14 -7.37
CA ASP A 212 -2.22 -6.58 -8.42
C ASP A 212 -2.71 -8.00 -8.10
N MET A 213 -1.78 -8.90 -7.80
CA MET A 213 -2.03 -10.32 -7.54
C MET A 213 -1.48 -10.73 -6.17
N VAL A 214 -2.23 -11.55 -5.44
CA VAL A 214 -1.81 -12.13 -4.16
C VAL A 214 -1.49 -13.61 -4.31
N MET A 215 -0.27 -13.99 -3.93
CA MET A 215 0.19 -15.36 -3.80
C MET A 215 0.23 -15.78 -2.34
N LEU A 216 -0.39 -16.91 -2.04
CA LEU A 216 -0.27 -17.58 -0.75
C LEU A 216 0.74 -18.73 -0.86
N LEU A 217 1.91 -18.56 -0.22
CA LEU A 217 2.93 -19.59 -0.12
C LEU A 217 2.72 -20.42 1.15
N VAL A 218 2.62 -21.74 1.02
CA VAL A 218 2.41 -22.68 2.13
C VAL A 218 3.45 -23.78 2.14
N SER A 219 3.72 -24.36 3.30
CA SER A 219 4.58 -25.55 3.44
C SER A 219 3.75 -26.82 3.56
N PRO A 220 4.28 -27.99 3.17
CA PRO A 220 3.62 -29.27 3.37
C PRO A 220 3.51 -29.60 4.86
N ALA A 221 2.47 -30.35 5.23
CA ALA A 221 2.30 -30.92 6.58
C ALA A 221 2.35 -29.91 7.75
N GLY A 222 1.93 -28.65 7.55
CA GLY A 222 1.96 -27.61 8.59
C GLY A 222 0.87 -27.70 9.68
N GLY A 223 0.12 -28.81 9.76
CA GLY A 223 -0.95 -29.05 10.75
C GLY A 223 -2.36 -28.84 10.18
N ASP A 224 -3.37 -28.69 11.06
CA ASP A 224 -4.78 -28.33 10.78
C ASP A 224 -4.93 -26.91 10.18
N ASP A 225 -4.10 -26.64 9.19
CA ASP A 225 -3.72 -25.34 8.64
C ASP A 225 -4.86 -24.62 7.92
N LEU A 226 -5.87 -25.37 7.48
CA LEU A 226 -6.99 -24.83 6.74
C LEU A 226 -8.09 -24.26 7.66
N GLN A 227 -8.22 -24.77 8.90
CA GLN A 227 -9.42 -24.57 9.72
C GLN A 227 -9.39 -23.37 10.68
N GLY A 228 -8.22 -22.92 11.15
CA GLY A 228 -8.16 -22.01 12.31
C GLY A 228 -7.73 -20.55 12.07
N GLN A 229 -6.71 -20.33 11.23
CA GLN A 229 -6.05 -19.01 11.14
C GLN A 229 -5.91 -18.45 9.72
N LYS A 230 -6.35 -19.19 8.69
CA LYS A 230 -6.06 -18.85 7.28
C LYS A 230 -7.29 -18.59 6.41
N LYS A 231 -8.51 -18.64 6.96
CA LYS A 231 -9.74 -18.43 6.17
C LYS A 231 -9.71 -17.10 5.40
N GLY A 232 -9.29 -16.00 6.04
CA GLY A 232 -9.23 -14.69 5.39
C GLY A 232 -8.17 -14.55 4.30
N ILE A 233 -6.98 -15.16 4.44
CA ILE A 233 -5.91 -15.04 3.42
C ILE A 233 -6.17 -15.95 2.22
N VAL A 234 -6.76 -17.12 2.43
CA VAL A 234 -7.15 -18.02 1.34
C VAL A 234 -8.24 -17.38 0.49
N GLU A 235 -9.17 -16.63 1.09
CA GLU A 235 -10.23 -15.89 0.38
C GLU A 235 -9.69 -14.83 -0.59
N ILE A 236 -8.51 -14.25 -0.31
CA ILE A 236 -7.93 -13.18 -1.13
C ILE A 236 -6.79 -13.65 -2.04
N ALA A 237 -6.43 -14.94 -1.99
CA ALA A 237 -5.34 -15.51 -2.79
C ALA A 237 -5.77 -15.76 -4.25
N ASP A 238 -5.01 -15.20 -5.18
CA ASP A 238 -5.17 -15.43 -6.63
C ASP A 238 -4.41 -16.70 -7.09
N ILE A 239 -3.40 -17.13 -6.31
CA ILE A 239 -2.68 -18.39 -6.48
C ILE A 239 -2.22 -18.91 -5.11
N VAL A 240 -2.31 -20.23 -4.92
CA VAL A 240 -1.70 -20.94 -3.78
C VAL A 240 -0.51 -21.74 -4.28
N VAL A 241 0.63 -21.58 -3.62
CA VAL A 241 1.87 -22.27 -3.97
C VAL A 241 2.33 -23.09 -2.76
N VAL A 242 2.31 -24.41 -2.91
CA VAL A 242 2.85 -25.37 -1.94
C VAL A 242 4.34 -25.53 -2.19
N ASN A 243 5.15 -24.90 -1.35
CA ASN A 243 6.60 -24.95 -1.41
C ASN A 243 7.15 -26.25 -0.79
N LYS A 244 8.48 -26.43 -0.81
CA LYS A 244 9.19 -27.58 -0.24
C LYS A 244 8.68 -28.93 -0.77
N ALA A 245 8.21 -28.97 -2.02
CA ALA A 245 7.75 -30.18 -2.67
C ALA A 245 8.92 -31.02 -3.22
N ASP A 246 9.86 -31.35 -2.35
CA ASP A 246 11.12 -32.05 -2.61
C ASP A 246 11.37 -33.14 -1.57
N GLY A 247 12.25 -34.09 -1.90
CA GLY A 247 12.58 -35.24 -1.04
C GLY A 247 11.36 -35.95 -0.46
N ASP A 248 11.41 -36.20 0.84
CA ASP A 248 10.35 -36.87 1.61
C ASP A 248 9.07 -36.02 1.73
N LEU A 249 9.16 -34.70 1.54
CA LEU A 249 8.02 -33.79 1.62
C LEU A 249 7.19 -33.72 0.33
N LYS A 250 7.66 -34.33 -0.77
CA LYS A 250 6.93 -34.34 -2.04
C LYS A 250 5.56 -35.01 -1.94
N GLY A 251 5.44 -36.11 -1.20
CA GLY A 251 4.17 -36.80 -0.95
C GLY A 251 3.18 -35.93 -0.16
N PRO A 252 3.56 -35.45 1.05
CA PRO A 252 2.79 -34.50 1.82
C PRO A 252 2.39 -33.24 1.04
N ALA A 253 3.29 -32.68 0.22
CA ALA A 253 3.01 -31.50 -0.58
C ALA A 253 1.85 -31.73 -1.57
N LYS A 254 1.77 -32.93 -2.14
CA LYS A 254 0.68 -33.32 -3.04
C LYS A 254 -0.65 -33.37 -2.32
N HIS A 255 -0.71 -33.92 -1.10
CA HIS A 255 -1.93 -33.92 -0.30
C HIS A 255 -2.36 -32.50 0.05
N THR A 256 -1.44 -31.67 0.55
CA THR A 256 -1.71 -30.26 0.85
C THR A 256 -2.22 -29.49 -0.39
N ALA A 257 -1.63 -29.73 -1.57
CA ALA A 257 -2.09 -29.11 -2.80
C ALA A 257 -3.53 -29.51 -3.15
N VAL A 258 -3.90 -30.79 -2.97
CA VAL A 258 -5.28 -31.28 -3.17
C VAL A 258 -6.24 -30.63 -2.19
N ASP A 259 -5.88 -30.52 -0.92
CA ASP A 259 -6.71 -29.88 0.10
C ASP A 259 -7.00 -28.42 -0.24
N TYR A 260 -5.97 -27.66 -0.65
CA TYR A 260 -6.16 -26.29 -1.10
C TYR A 260 -6.97 -26.19 -2.39
N MET A 261 -6.79 -27.09 -3.36
CA MET A 261 -7.62 -27.10 -4.57
C MET A 261 -9.10 -27.28 -4.23
N HIS A 262 -9.43 -28.24 -3.37
CA HIS A 262 -10.80 -28.45 -2.93
C HIS A 262 -11.35 -27.24 -2.16
N ALA A 263 -10.56 -26.66 -1.26
CA ALA A 263 -10.95 -25.47 -0.51
C ALA A 263 -11.27 -24.29 -1.44
N MET A 264 -10.38 -23.98 -2.38
CA MET A 264 -10.56 -22.87 -3.32
C MET A 264 -11.79 -23.07 -4.22
N HIS A 265 -12.13 -24.31 -4.60
CA HIS A 265 -13.35 -24.60 -5.37
C HIS A 265 -14.65 -24.41 -4.58
N LEU A 266 -14.62 -24.60 -3.25
CA LEU A 266 -15.79 -24.40 -2.39
C LEU A 266 -16.00 -22.93 -1.99
N MET A 267 -14.96 -22.12 -2.13
CA MET A 267 -14.97 -20.71 -1.74
C MET A 267 -15.47 -19.83 -2.88
N ARG A 268 -16.08 -18.70 -2.52
CA ARG A 268 -16.43 -17.69 -3.52
C ARG A 268 -15.14 -17.11 -4.08
N ARG A 269 -15.01 -17.13 -5.41
CA ARG A 269 -13.89 -16.48 -6.09
C ARG A 269 -13.86 -14.98 -5.76
N LYS A 270 -12.67 -14.46 -5.51
CA LYS A 270 -12.40 -13.03 -5.29
C LYS A 270 -12.81 -12.19 -6.49
N ASP A 271 -12.36 -12.60 -7.68
CA ASP A 271 -12.82 -12.07 -8.95
C ASP A 271 -13.46 -13.22 -9.77
N PRO A 272 -14.68 -13.05 -10.31
CA PRO A 272 -15.33 -14.09 -11.11
C PRO A 272 -14.54 -14.48 -12.36
N ASP A 273 -13.73 -13.57 -12.91
CA ASP A 273 -12.99 -13.73 -14.16
C ASP A 273 -11.64 -14.45 -13.99
N TRP A 274 -11.23 -14.73 -12.75
CA TRP A 274 -10.02 -15.48 -12.45
C TRP A 274 -10.32 -16.71 -11.60
N GLU A 275 -9.86 -17.87 -12.07
CA GLU A 275 -9.88 -19.10 -11.29
C GLU A 275 -8.56 -19.27 -10.53
N PRO A 276 -8.56 -19.23 -9.18
CA PRO A 276 -7.35 -19.38 -8.41
C PRO A 276 -6.69 -20.74 -8.65
N LYS A 277 -5.37 -20.72 -8.84
CA LYS A 277 -4.60 -21.94 -9.15
C LYS A 277 -3.83 -22.43 -7.95
N VAL A 278 -3.60 -23.75 -7.89
CA VAL A 278 -2.71 -24.37 -6.90
C VAL A 278 -1.53 -25.02 -7.61
N LYS A 279 -0.31 -24.73 -7.16
CA LYS A 279 0.92 -25.34 -7.71
C LYS A 279 1.86 -25.79 -6.61
N MET A 280 2.70 -26.76 -6.95
CA MET A 280 3.77 -27.24 -6.09
C MET A 280 5.12 -26.78 -6.63
N ILE A 281 6.02 -26.35 -5.75
CA ILE A 281 7.38 -25.96 -6.10
C ILE A 281 8.39 -26.46 -5.07
N SER A 282 9.66 -26.46 -5.46
CA SER A 282 10.78 -26.42 -4.52
C SER A 282 11.61 -25.17 -4.80
N ALA A 283 11.47 -24.16 -3.93
CA ALA A 283 12.30 -22.95 -4.03
C ALA A 283 13.79 -23.24 -3.85
N LEU A 284 14.11 -24.22 -2.99
CA LEU A 284 15.50 -24.62 -2.69
C LEU A 284 16.15 -25.33 -3.86
N GLU A 285 15.45 -26.28 -4.49
CA GLU A 285 15.93 -27.00 -5.67
C GLU A 285 15.67 -26.24 -6.99
N LYS A 286 15.05 -25.04 -6.91
CA LYS A 286 14.66 -24.19 -8.05
C LYS A 286 13.72 -24.88 -9.05
N LYS A 287 12.85 -25.76 -8.57
CA LYS A 287 11.90 -26.52 -9.41
C LYS A 287 10.51 -25.90 -9.40
N GLY A 288 9.93 -25.72 -10.59
CA GLY A 288 8.56 -25.23 -10.79
C GLY A 288 8.38 -23.71 -10.70
N ILE A 289 9.47 -22.95 -10.62
CA ILE A 289 9.46 -21.48 -10.54
C ILE A 289 8.97 -20.87 -11.85
N ASP A 290 9.43 -21.41 -12.97
CA ASP A 290 8.99 -21.11 -14.33
C ASP A 290 7.48 -21.32 -14.51
N ASN A 291 6.95 -22.42 -14.01
CA ASN A 291 5.52 -22.72 -14.07
C ASN A 291 4.69 -21.75 -13.24
N VAL A 292 5.18 -21.33 -12.07
CA VAL A 292 4.52 -20.30 -11.25
C VAL A 292 4.56 -18.95 -11.96
N TRP A 293 5.70 -18.60 -12.57
CA TRP A 293 5.82 -17.36 -13.34
C TRP A 293 4.86 -17.32 -14.54
N ALA A 294 4.74 -18.41 -15.30
CA ALA A 294 3.81 -18.49 -16.42
C ALA A 294 2.35 -18.24 -16.00
N ILE A 295 1.95 -18.67 -14.80
CA ILE A 295 0.61 -18.38 -14.25
C ILE A 295 0.44 -16.92 -13.88
N ILE A 296 1.50 -16.30 -13.35
CA ILE A 296 1.50 -14.87 -13.03
C ILE A 296 1.37 -14.05 -14.32
N GLU A 297 2.07 -14.43 -15.39
CA GLU A 297 1.94 -13.81 -16.70
C GLU A 297 0.54 -14.00 -17.30
N GLU A 298 -0.04 -15.19 -17.15
CA GLU A 298 -1.42 -15.46 -17.54
C GLU A 298 -2.42 -14.58 -16.77
N TYR A 299 -2.25 -14.43 -15.45
CA TYR A 299 -3.06 -13.50 -14.64
C TYR A 299 -2.92 -12.08 -15.16
N ARG A 300 -1.67 -11.61 -15.33
CA ARG A 300 -1.37 -10.26 -15.82
C ARG A 300 -2.04 -9.98 -17.16
N LYS A 301 -2.00 -10.96 -18.07
CA LYS A 301 -2.62 -10.85 -19.39
C LYS A 301 -4.14 -10.82 -19.28
N THR A 302 -4.75 -11.84 -18.67
CA THR A 302 -6.21 -11.98 -18.58
C THR A 302 -6.85 -10.81 -17.84
N MET A 303 -6.32 -10.46 -16.66
CA MET A 303 -6.86 -9.37 -15.85
C MET A 303 -6.49 -7.98 -16.40
N GLY A 304 -5.43 -7.91 -17.21
CA GLY A 304 -5.06 -6.70 -17.95
C GLY A 304 -5.99 -6.44 -19.14
N GLU A 305 -6.30 -7.46 -19.94
CA GLU A 305 -7.24 -7.38 -21.07
C GLU A 305 -8.65 -6.99 -20.61
N LEU A 306 -9.05 -7.40 -19.40
CA LEU A 306 -10.32 -7.05 -18.76
C LEU A 306 -10.28 -5.71 -17.99
N ASP A 307 -9.16 -4.98 -18.01
CA ASP A 307 -8.93 -3.73 -17.27
C ASP A 307 -9.09 -3.85 -15.73
N LYS A 308 -9.17 -5.08 -15.20
CA LYS A 308 -9.36 -5.34 -13.77
C LYS A 308 -8.18 -4.87 -12.94
N ILE A 309 -6.96 -4.97 -13.46
CA ILE A 309 -5.76 -4.48 -12.75
C ILE A 309 -5.82 -2.96 -12.56
N ALA A 310 -6.17 -2.21 -13.60
CA ALA A 310 -6.26 -0.75 -13.50
C ALA A 310 -7.39 -0.33 -12.56
N GLN A 311 -8.56 -0.96 -12.66
CA GLN A 311 -9.68 -0.74 -11.74
C GLN A 311 -9.30 -1.01 -10.30
N LYS A 312 -8.60 -2.13 -10.03
CA LYS A 312 -8.08 -2.47 -8.71
C LYS A 312 -7.13 -1.37 -8.19
N ARG A 313 -6.14 -0.97 -8.99
CA ARG A 313 -5.19 0.10 -8.62
C ARG A 313 -5.88 1.45 -8.35
N ASN A 314 -6.93 1.80 -9.09
CA ASN A 314 -7.72 3.01 -8.85
C ASN A 314 -8.47 2.94 -7.52
N ALA A 315 -9.11 1.81 -7.22
CA ALA A 315 -9.79 1.58 -5.95
C ALA A 315 -8.81 1.62 -4.76
N GLN A 316 -7.64 0.98 -4.91
CA GLN A 316 -6.56 1.00 -3.92
C GLN A 316 -6.06 2.43 -3.66
N SER A 317 -5.86 3.22 -4.71
CA SER A 317 -5.40 4.61 -4.61
C SER A 317 -6.40 5.49 -3.84
N SER A 318 -7.70 5.35 -4.13
CA SER A 318 -8.77 6.06 -3.42
C SER A 318 -8.83 5.67 -1.94
N LYS A 319 -8.80 4.35 -1.65
CA LYS A 319 -8.76 3.83 -0.28
C LYS A 319 -7.55 4.36 0.50
N TRP A 320 -6.39 4.43 -0.16
CA TRP A 320 -5.17 4.92 0.45
C TRP A 320 -5.22 6.42 0.78
N MET A 321 -5.77 7.25 -0.10
CA MET A 321 -6.00 8.68 0.19
C MET A 321 -6.83 8.86 1.49
N TRP A 322 -7.91 8.09 1.65
CA TRP A 322 -8.73 8.13 2.86
C TRP A 322 -7.98 7.66 4.11
N ASN A 323 -7.14 6.63 3.99
CA ASN A 323 -6.30 6.16 5.09
C ASN A 323 -5.29 7.24 5.51
N GLN A 324 -4.65 7.92 4.56
CA GLN A 324 -3.73 9.03 4.83
C GLN A 324 -4.42 10.19 5.54
N LEU A 325 -5.62 10.58 5.08
CA LEU A 325 -6.41 11.63 5.73
C LEU A 325 -6.73 11.28 7.18
N ASN A 326 -7.19 10.05 7.44
CA ASN A 326 -7.50 9.58 8.79
C ASN A 326 -6.27 9.62 9.70
N GLU A 327 -5.12 9.17 9.21
CA GLU A 327 -3.86 9.17 9.95
C GLU A 327 -3.41 10.61 10.27
N GLN A 328 -3.44 11.51 9.28
CA GLN A 328 -3.08 12.92 9.47
C GLN A 328 -4.00 13.63 10.46
N LEU A 329 -5.31 13.36 10.38
CA LEU A 329 -6.29 13.89 11.34
C LEU A 329 -5.99 13.38 12.74
N MET A 330 -5.79 12.07 12.92
CA MET A 330 -5.48 11.48 14.23
C MET A 330 -4.17 11.98 14.82
N ARG A 331 -3.13 12.16 13.99
CA ARG A 331 -1.86 12.79 14.40
C ARG A 331 -2.07 14.24 14.84
N SER A 332 -2.86 15.01 14.11
CA SER A 332 -3.14 16.42 14.43
C SER A 332 -3.91 16.55 15.74
N VAL A 333 -4.97 15.75 15.92
CA VAL A 333 -5.75 15.66 17.15
C VAL A 333 -4.86 15.29 18.34
N SER A 334 -3.99 14.31 18.16
CA SER A 334 -3.09 13.80 19.21
C SER A 334 -1.96 14.77 19.57
N ARG A 335 -1.59 15.71 18.68
CA ARG A 335 -0.60 16.78 18.92
C ARG A 335 -1.19 17.99 19.65
N SER A 336 -2.50 18.22 19.56
CA SER A 336 -3.18 19.33 20.26
C SER A 336 -3.09 19.18 21.78
N ILE A 337 -2.43 20.14 22.43
CA ILE A 337 -2.23 20.18 23.89
C ILE A 337 -3.58 20.25 24.62
N THR A 338 -4.49 21.09 24.13
CA THR A 338 -5.84 21.28 24.70
C THR A 338 -6.64 19.98 24.66
N VAL A 339 -6.62 19.30 23.51
CA VAL A 339 -7.29 18.00 23.34
C VAL A 339 -6.68 16.96 24.27
N ARG A 340 -5.35 16.84 24.29
CA ARG A 340 -4.64 15.84 25.09
C ARG A 340 -4.95 16.00 26.59
N HIS A 341 -4.92 17.24 27.09
CA HIS A 341 -5.25 17.53 28.48
C HIS A 341 -6.71 17.21 28.83
N LYS A 342 -7.67 17.51 27.95
CA LYS A 342 -9.07 17.13 28.17
C LYS A 342 -9.25 15.61 28.15
N ALA A 343 -8.64 14.92 27.19
CA ALA A 343 -8.69 13.47 27.07
C ALA A 343 -8.16 12.78 28.33
N GLU A 344 -7.05 13.25 28.90
CA GLU A 344 -6.52 12.74 30.17
C GLU A 344 -7.49 12.92 31.34
N LYS A 345 -8.13 14.09 31.46
CA LYS A 345 -9.14 14.33 32.51
C LYS A 345 -10.33 13.37 32.40
N MET A 346 -10.77 13.07 31.17
CA MET A 346 -11.90 12.19 30.90
C MET A 346 -11.60 10.70 31.14
N LYS A 347 -10.33 10.29 31.31
CA LYS A 347 -10.00 8.87 31.57
C LYS A 347 -10.65 8.32 32.83
N LYS A 348 -10.69 9.10 33.91
CA LYS A 348 -11.34 8.68 35.16
C LYS A 348 -12.84 8.47 34.95
N ASP A 349 -13.48 9.39 34.24
CA ASP A 349 -14.92 9.34 33.95
C ASP A 349 -15.27 8.13 33.05
N LEU A 350 -14.40 7.78 32.10
CA LEU A 350 -14.53 6.58 31.27
C LEU A 350 -14.41 5.29 32.08
N VAL A 351 -13.40 5.20 32.96
CA VAL A 351 -13.16 4.00 33.79
C VAL A 351 -14.30 3.75 34.77
N HIS A 352 -14.86 4.80 35.35
CA HIS A 352 -15.98 4.70 36.28
C HIS A 352 -17.35 4.64 35.60
N GLY A 353 -17.41 4.73 34.27
CA GLY A 353 -18.65 4.65 33.51
C GLY A 353 -19.54 5.90 33.58
N PHE A 354 -19.02 7.03 34.02
CA PHE A 354 -19.76 8.31 34.05
C PHE A 354 -19.99 8.89 32.65
N ILE A 355 -19.12 8.55 31.69
CA ILE A 355 -19.29 8.91 30.27
C ILE A 355 -19.02 7.70 29.38
N SER A 356 -19.71 7.63 28.25
CA SER A 356 -19.44 6.60 27.25
C SER A 356 -18.22 6.98 26.38
N PRO A 357 -17.48 6.00 25.80
CA PRO A 357 -16.44 6.26 24.82
C PRO A 357 -16.92 7.10 23.62
N ARG A 358 -18.18 6.89 23.18
CA ARG A 358 -18.80 7.67 22.10
C ARG A 358 -18.92 9.15 22.46
N SER A 359 -19.42 9.45 23.66
CA SER A 359 -19.59 10.83 24.14
C SER A 359 -18.24 11.53 24.37
N ALA A 360 -17.27 10.80 24.93
CA ALA A 360 -15.91 11.31 25.14
C ALA A 360 -15.23 11.66 23.80
N ALA A 361 -15.33 10.78 22.80
CA ALA A 361 -14.78 11.01 21.46
C ALA A 361 -15.41 12.25 20.77
N ALA A 362 -16.74 12.41 20.87
CA ALA A 362 -17.43 13.59 20.33
C ALA A 362 -16.94 14.89 20.99
N THR A 363 -16.73 14.88 22.32
CA THR A 363 -16.19 16.02 23.07
C THR A 363 -14.76 16.38 22.62
N VAL A 364 -13.90 15.36 22.44
CA VAL A 364 -12.53 15.54 21.94
C VAL A 364 -12.53 16.17 20.54
N LEU A 365 -13.37 15.66 19.63
CA LEU A 365 -13.47 16.15 18.26
C LEU A 365 -13.95 17.61 18.21
N GLU A 366 -14.99 17.95 18.97
CA GLU A 366 -15.52 19.31 19.01
C GLU A 366 -14.49 20.31 19.52
N LEU A 367 -13.74 19.95 20.58
CA LEU A 367 -12.65 20.78 21.09
C LEU A 367 -11.52 20.96 20.08
N PHE A 368 -11.14 19.90 19.36
CA PHE A 368 -10.15 20.00 18.30
C PHE A 368 -10.60 20.99 17.22
N LEU A 369 -11.83 20.83 16.70
CA LEU A 369 -12.38 21.71 15.67
C LEU A 369 -12.50 23.17 16.11
N LYS A 370 -12.79 23.44 17.39
CA LYS A 370 -12.78 24.80 17.94
C LYS A 370 -11.37 25.38 18.01
N SER A 371 -10.39 24.61 18.49
CA SER A 371 -9.00 25.09 18.59
C SER A 371 -8.36 25.46 17.24
N GLN A 372 -8.83 24.87 16.14
CA GLN A 372 -8.35 25.20 14.79
C GLN A 372 -8.99 26.47 14.21
N LYS A 373 -10.12 26.93 14.77
CA LYS A 373 -10.75 28.20 14.37
C LYS A 373 -10.17 29.41 15.09
N GLU A 374 -9.49 29.19 16.21
CA GLU A 374 -8.98 30.24 17.10
C GLU A 374 -7.47 30.53 16.92
N GLU A 375 -6.75 29.75 16.09
CA GLU A 375 -5.36 30.08 15.72
C GLU A 375 -5.34 31.35 14.84
N PRO A 376 -4.68 32.45 15.26
CA PRO A 376 -4.50 33.61 14.41
C PRO A 376 -3.62 33.22 13.22
N GLN A 377 -4.03 33.62 12.02
CA GLN A 377 -3.16 33.64 10.84
C GLN A 377 -1.96 34.53 11.16
N ALA A 378 -0.85 33.93 11.58
CA ALA A 378 0.42 34.60 11.83
C ALA A 378 1.30 34.52 10.58
#